data_AF-A0A6A2ZC85-F1
#
_entry.id   AF-A0A6A2ZC85-F1
#
_cell.length_a   1.000
_cell.length_b   1.000
_cell.length_c   1.000
_cell.angle_alpha   90.00
_cell.angle_beta   90.00
_cell.angle_gamma   90.00
#
_symmetry.space_group_name_H-M   'P 1'
#
loop_
_entity.id
_entity.type
_entity.pdbx_description
1 polymer ?
#
loop_
_entity_poly.entity_id
_entity_poly.type
_entity_poly.pdbx_seq_one_letter_code
_entity_poly.pdbx_strand_id
1 'polypeptide(L)'
;MTRRMARFTSTVVDVIGKGGGNLNTGTNLAVNSGGSPDPGKLEYHMGPVLASPLKLYIICYGNWNQTHQNTIRDFPSSLSSPAIDPSVAEWWSTVRFYSDQTGSNVTDCITLSGEFFDSKLSHGPRLNRLSMQAVIKSAVTSQPKPLPLDPRNGFYLVLTSSG
;
A
#
# COMPACT_ATOMS: atom_id res chain seq x y z
N MET A 1 15.40 -22.63 12.55
CA MET A 1 14.00 -22.38 12.15
C MET A 1 14.00 -21.58 10.86
N THR A 2 13.51 -22.18 9.78
CA THR A 2 13.60 -21.63 8.41
C THR A 2 12.54 -20.56 8.20
N ARG A 3 12.96 -19.30 8.03
CA ARG A 3 12.09 -18.16 7.71
C ARG A 3 11.54 -18.35 6.29
N ARG A 4 10.28 -18.77 6.16
CA ARG A 4 9.56 -18.66 4.89
C ARG A 4 8.98 -17.25 4.80
N MET A 5 9.75 -16.37 4.19
CA MET A 5 9.31 -15.04 3.77
C MET A 5 8.18 -15.24 2.76
N ALA A 6 7.02 -14.63 3.00
CA ALA A 6 5.99 -14.50 1.98
C ALA A 6 6.60 -13.65 0.85
N ARG A 7 7.05 -14.31 -0.20
CA ARG A 7 7.67 -13.69 -1.36
C ARG A 7 6.53 -13.11 -2.22
N PHE A 8 6.06 -11.93 -1.87
CA PHE A 8 5.21 -11.14 -2.77
C PHE A 8 6.12 -10.56 -3.85
N THR A 9 6.00 -11.09 -5.07
CA THR A 9 6.65 -10.49 -6.24
C THR A 9 6.02 -9.12 -6.47
N SER A 10 6.74 -8.06 -6.12
CA SER A 10 6.35 -6.68 -6.37
C SER A 10 6.21 -6.45 -7.86
N THR A 11 4.99 -6.20 -8.34
CA THR A 11 4.74 -5.59 -9.64
C THR A 11 4.20 -4.20 -9.36
N VAL A 12 5.05 -3.20 -9.64
CA VAL A 12 4.79 -1.75 -9.72
C VAL A 12 3.53 -1.25 -9.00
N VAL A 13 3.69 -0.72 -7.78
CA VAL A 13 2.68 0.14 -7.15
C VAL A 13 2.90 1.55 -7.70
N ASP A 14 2.08 2.00 -8.66
CA ASP A 14 2.07 3.41 -9.08
C ASP A 14 1.18 4.19 -8.09
N VAL A 15 1.80 4.83 -7.11
CA VAL A 15 1.12 5.77 -6.21
C VAL A 15 0.87 7.05 -7.00
N ILE A 16 -0.33 7.21 -7.55
CA ILE A 16 -0.76 8.50 -8.11
C ILE A 16 -1.26 9.36 -6.93
N GLY A 17 -0.34 10.10 -6.30
CA GLY A 17 -0.64 10.99 -5.16
C GLY A 17 0.30 12.21 -5.11
N LYS A 18 -0.22 13.36 -5.56
CA LYS A 18 0.24 14.76 -5.45
C LYS A 18 1.74 15.08 -5.33
N GLY A 19 2.28 15.67 -6.40
CA GLY A 19 3.38 16.65 -6.32
C GLY A 19 2.87 18.08 -6.09
N GLY A 20 3.70 18.90 -5.45
CA GLY A 20 3.59 20.37 -5.42
C GLY A 20 3.75 21.00 -4.03
N GLY A 21 4.97 21.46 -3.68
CA GLY A 21 5.22 22.29 -2.51
C GLY A 21 6.70 22.63 -2.33
N ASN A 22 7.01 23.92 -2.23
CA ASN A 22 8.33 24.55 -2.32
C ASN A 22 9.19 24.38 -1.04
N LEU A 23 10.51 24.38 -1.21
CA LEU A 23 11.52 24.25 -0.15
C LEU A 23 11.50 25.43 0.83
N ASN A 24 11.41 25.14 2.12
CA ASN A 24 11.91 26.02 3.20
C ASN A 24 12.56 25.14 4.27
N THR A 25 13.84 25.39 4.53
CA THR A 25 14.70 24.71 5.50
C THR A 25 14.46 25.22 6.94
N GLY A 26 14.31 24.31 7.91
CA GLY A 26 14.29 24.70 9.33
C GLY A 26 13.86 23.61 10.33
N THR A 27 14.86 22.95 10.91
CA THR A 27 14.93 22.25 12.23
C THR A 27 14.17 20.93 12.49
N ASN A 28 14.99 19.87 12.68
CA ASN A 28 14.95 18.79 13.69
C ASN A 28 13.72 17.85 13.69
N LEU A 29 13.86 16.54 13.45
CA LEU A 29 14.55 15.58 14.33
C LEU A 29 15.28 14.48 13.53
N ALA A 30 16.58 14.39 13.71
CA ALA A 30 17.39 13.26 13.28
C ALA A 30 17.35 12.17 14.36
N VAL A 31 17.04 10.92 13.98
CA VAL A 31 17.58 9.76 14.70
C VAL A 31 18.81 9.28 13.94
N ASN A 32 19.95 9.85 14.31
CA ASN A 32 21.24 9.20 14.10
C ASN A 32 21.72 8.68 15.45
N SER A 33 21.60 7.38 15.65
CA SER A 33 22.43 6.64 16.60
C SER A 33 23.22 5.64 15.77
N GLY A 34 24.54 5.83 15.72
CA GLY A 34 25.47 5.08 14.88
C GLY A 34 25.70 3.64 15.35
N GLY A 35 26.15 2.80 14.40
CA GLY A 35 26.70 1.47 14.65
C GLY A 35 26.10 0.35 13.78
N SER A 36 26.84 -0.03 12.71
CA SER A 36 26.69 -1.24 11.86
C SER A 36 25.41 -1.39 11.00
N PRO A 37 25.47 -1.98 9.79
CA PRO A 37 24.28 -2.28 9.00
C PRO A 37 23.59 -3.51 9.58
N ASP A 38 22.59 -3.27 10.43
CA ASP A 38 21.64 -4.29 10.86
C ASP A 38 20.68 -4.55 9.66
N PRO A 39 20.42 -5.81 9.23
CA PRO A 39 19.51 -6.13 8.13
C PRO A 39 18.04 -5.71 8.35
N GLY A 40 17.75 -4.98 9.43
CA GLY A 40 16.44 -4.42 9.79
C GLY A 40 16.31 -2.90 9.65
N LYS A 41 17.34 -2.16 9.22
CA LYS A 41 17.24 -0.71 9.04
C LYS A 41 16.76 -0.38 7.63
N LEU A 42 15.46 -0.13 7.46
CA LEU A 42 14.95 0.41 6.19
C LEU A 42 15.58 1.79 5.98
N GLU A 43 16.33 1.94 4.90
CA GLU A 43 16.79 3.25 4.44
C GLU A 43 15.58 4.01 3.91
N TYR A 44 15.32 5.16 4.53
CA TYR A 44 14.16 5.99 4.22
C TYR A 44 14.62 7.40 3.84
N HIS A 45 14.15 7.86 2.68
CA HIS A 45 14.66 9.05 1.99
C HIS A 45 13.84 10.31 2.25
N MET A 46 13.08 10.39 3.34
CA MET A 46 12.28 11.57 3.72
C MET A 46 11.24 11.99 2.66
N GLY A 47 10.69 11.05 1.88
CA GLY A 47 9.61 11.32 0.93
C GLY A 47 8.23 11.36 1.60
N PRO A 48 7.17 11.80 0.90
CA PRO A 48 5.81 11.76 1.43
C PRO A 48 5.44 10.36 1.97
N VAL A 49 4.72 10.31 3.09
CA VAL A 49 4.23 9.06 3.69
C VAL A 49 2.70 9.02 3.72
N LEU A 50 2.19 7.80 3.91
CA LEU A 50 0.76 7.53 4.09
C LEU A 50 0.34 7.87 5.52
N ALA A 51 0.08 9.15 5.82
CA ALA A 51 -0.09 9.62 7.20
C ALA A 51 -1.53 9.73 7.74
N SER A 52 -2.49 10.05 6.88
CA SER A 52 -3.91 10.17 7.29
C SER A 52 -4.59 8.80 7.30
N PRO A 53 -5.68 8.61 8.07
CA PRO A 53 -6.52 7.43 7.93
C PRO A 53 -6.89 7.17 6.47
N LEU A 54 -6.57 5.99 5.97
CA LEU A 54 -6.72 5.64 4.56
C LEU A 54 -7.90 4.70 4.31
N LYS A 55 -8.60 4.96 3.22
CA LYS A 55 -9.55 4.03 2.62
C LYS A 55 -8.86 3.27 1.50
N LEU A 56 -8.62 1.98 1.73
CA LEU A 56 -8.03 1.08 0.76
C LEU A 56 -9.13 0.57 -0.20
N TYR A 57 -8.89 0.71 -1.49
CA TYR A 57 -9.72 0.15 -2.55
C TYR A 57 -8.89 -0.84 -3.36
N ILE A 58 -9.33 -2.09 -3.43
CA ILE A 58 -8.56 -3.16 -4.08
C ILE A 58 -9.19 -3.48 -5.44
N ILE A 59 -8.35 -3.54 -6.47
CA ILE A 59 -8.73 -3.96 -7.81
C ILE A 59 -8.03 -5.30 -8.09
N CYS A 60 -8.78 -6.38 -8.03
CA CYS A 60 -8.33 -7.73 -8.36
C CYS A 60 -8.36 -7.92 -9.87
N TYR A 61 -7.20 -7.81 -10.52
CA TYR A 61 -7.02 -7.96 -11.96
C TYR A 61 -6.58 -9.39 -12.30
N GLY A 62 -7.37 -10.09 -13.09
CA GLY A 62 -7.20 -11.51 -13.41
C GLY A 62 -7.97 -12.46 -12.50
N ASN A 63 -7.66 -13.75 -12.59
CA ASN A 63 -8.41 -14.79 -11.90
C ASN A 63 -7.84 -15.05 -10.50
N TRP A 64 -8.50 -14.53 -9.48
CA TRP A 64 -8.11 -14.69 -8.08
C TRP A 64 -8.93 -15.78 -7.40
N ASN A 65 -8.28 -16.80 -6.84
CA ASN A 65 -8.97 -17.78 -6.00
C ASN A 65 -9.42 -17.16 -4.66
N GLN A 66 -10.43 -17.76 -4.03
CA GLN A 66 -11.01 -17.23 -2.79
C GLN A 66 -10.00 -17.13 -1.64
N THR A 67 -9.09 -18.11 -1.51
CA THR A 67 -8.08 -18.13 -0.45
C THR A 67 -7.17 -16.91 -0.51
N HIS A 68 -6.65 -16.58 -1.70
CA HIS A 68 -5.79 -15.42 -1.90
C HIS A 68 -6.55 -14.11 -1.67
N GLN A 69 -7.81 -14.02 -2.12
CA GLN A 69 -8.64 -12.85 -1.85
C GLN A 69 -8.86 -12.66 -0.35
N ASN A 70 -9.14 -13.72 0.41
CA ASN A 70 -9.31 -13.64 1.86
C ASN A 70 -8.03 -13.16 2.54
N THR A 71 -6.86 -13.72 2.19
CA THR A 71 -5.57 -13.23 2.69
C THR A 71 -5.38 -11.73 2.45
N ILE A 72 -5.75 -11.25 1.27
CA ILE A 72 -5.66 -9.82 0.92
C ILE A 72 -6.63 -8.97 1.75
N ARG A 73 -7.87 -9.46 1.96
CA ARG A 73 -8.88 -8.77 2.78
C ARG A 73 -8.48 -8.68 4.25
N ASP A 74 -7.81 -9.70 4.76
CA ASP A 74 -7.40 -9.79 6.16
C ASP A 74 -6.13 -8.97 6.45
N PHE A 75 -5.30 -8.70 5.44
CA PHE A 75 -4.03 -8.02 5.60
C PHE A 75 -4.13 -6.63 6.26
N PRO A 76 -5.03 -5.70 5.87
CA PRO A 76 -5.16 -4.41 6.54
C PRO A 76 -5.42 -4.54 8.04
N SER A 77 -6.27 -5.48 8.46
CA SER A 77 -6.54 -5.75 9.86
C SER A 77 -5.30 -6.28 10.60
N SER A 78 -4.43 -7.01 9.90
CA SER A 78 -3.18 -7.55 10.49
C SER A 78 -2.16 -6.47 10.87
N LEU A 79 -2.29 -5.23 10.37
CA LEU A 79 -1.41 -4.11 10.69
C LEU A 79 -1.56 -3.61 12.13
N SER A 80 -2.71 -3.83 12.75
CA SER A 80 -3.03 -3.35 14.11
C SER A 80 -3.58 -4.45 15.03
N SER A 81 -3.73 -5.68 14.54
CA SER A 81 -4.25 -6.79 15.34
C SER A 81 -3.23 -7.24 16.39
N PRO A 82 -3.61 -7.33 17.67
CA PRO A 82 -2.76 -7.91 18.70
C PRO A 82 -2.40 -9.35 18.36
N ALA A 83 -1.11 -9.67 18.33
CA ALA A 83 -0.60 -10.99 18.02
C ALA A 83 0.69 -11.27 18.79
N ILE A 84 1.05 -12.55 18.93
CA ILE A 84 2.31 -12.97 19.55
C ILE A 84 3.46 -12.70 18.58
N ASP A 85 4.58 -12.20 19.11
CA ASP A 85 5.74 -11.88 18.30
C ASP A 85 6.41 -13.15 17.72
N PRO A 86 6.88 -13.11 16.45
CA PRO A 86 6.83 -11.96 15.54
C PRO A 86 5.47 -11.82 14.82
N SER A 87 5.01 -10.58 14.63
CA SER A 87 3.73 -10.30 13.95
C SER A 87 3.80 -9.17 12.92
N VAL A 88 2.79 -9.10 12.03
CA VAL A 88 2.64 -7.98 11.08
C VAL A 88 2.42 -6.67 11.82
N ALA A 89 1.66 -6.68 12.91
CA ALA A 89 1.41 -5.50 13.73
C ALA A 89 2.69 -4.99 14.42
N GLU A 90 3.53 -5.89 14.93
CA GLU A 90 4.84 -5.55 15.51
C GLU A 90 5.75 -4.91 14.45
N TRP A 91 5.87 -5.53 13.28
CA TRP A 91 6.64 -4.96 12.17
C TRP A 91 6.09 -3.60 11.73
N TRP A 92 4.77 -3.46 11.57
CA TRP A 92 4.13 -2.20 11.19
C TRP A 92 4.36 -1.11 12.24
N SER A 93 4.37 -1.47 13.53
CA SER A 93 4.66 -0.53 14.62
C SER A 93 6.03 0.12 14.48
N THR A 94 7.02 -0.61 13.96
CA THR A 94 8.35 -0.07 13.64
C THR A 94 8.29 0.88 12.44
N VAL A 95 7.52 0.53 11.41
CA VAL A 95 7.32 1.37 10.21
C VAL A 95 6.67 2.71 10.56
N ARG A 96 5.81 2.77 11.58
CA ARG A 96 5.17 4.02 12.02
C ARG A 96 6.13 5.09 12.54
N PHE A 97 7.37 4.74 12.88
CA PHE A 97 8.37 5.74 13.27
C PHE A 97 8.94 6.55 12.10
N TYR A 98 8.68 6.14 10.85
CA TYR A 98 9.07 6.93 9.68
C TYR A 98 8.10 8.09 9.46
N SER A 99 8.65 9.30 9.32
CA SER A 99 7.91 10.53 9.10
C SER A 99 8.39 11.27 7.85
N ASP A 100 7.48 11.91 7.14
CA ASP A 100 7.85 12.80 6.03
C ASP A 100 8.45 14.13 6.52
N GLN A 101 8.81 14.99 5.58
CA GLN A 101 9.37 16.32 5.84
C GLN A 101 8.42 17.28 6.56
N THR A 102 7.14 16.95 6.67
CA THR A 102 6.15 17.72 7.45
C THR A 102 6.06 17.27 8.90
N GLY A 103 6.75 16.19 9.27
CA GLY A 103 6.65 15.55 10.58
C GLY A 103 5.46 14.59 10.69
N SER A 104 4.78 14.28 9.58
CA SER A 104 3.67 13.34 9.58
C SER A 104 4.19 11.90 9.50
N ASN A 105 3.75 11.04 10.41
CA ASN A 105 4.14 9.62 10.48
C ASN A 105 3.27 8.71 9.62
N VAL A 106 3.77 7.52 9.26
CA VAL A 106 2.95 6.47 8.64
C VAL A 106 1.77 6.08 9.54
N THR A 107 0.58 5.97 8.96
CA THR A 107 -0.65 5.59 9.66
C THR A 107 -0.73 4.09 9.97
N ASP A 108 -1.39 3.73 11.06
CA ASP A 108 -1.93 2.38 11.30
C ASP A 108 -3.38 2.23 10.84
N CYS A 109 -4.05 3.33 10.50
CA CYS A 109 -5.47 3.32 10.20
C CYS A 109 -5.69 3.13 8.69
N ILE A 110 -5.73 1.87 8.27
CA ILE A 110 -6.04 1.49 6.89
C ILE A 110 -7.31 0.64 6.88
N THR A 111 -8.37 1.11 6.24
CA THR A 111 -9.66 0.43 6.17
C THR A 111 -9.97 -0.01 4.74
N LEU A 112 -10.19 -1.31 4.53
CA LEU A 112 -10.70 -1.83 3.26
C LEU A 112 -12.11 -1.27 3.01
N SER A 113 -12.25 -0.42 2.00
CA SER A 113 -13.46 0.37 1.72
C SER A 113 -14.16 0.01 0.41
N GLY A 114 -13.56 -0.85 -0.40
CA GLY A 114 -14.19 -1.39 -1.60
C GLY A 114 -13.28 -2.31 -2.40
N GLU A 115 -13.92 -3.16 -3.20
CA GLU A 115 -13.25 -4.11 -4.09
C GLU A 115 -13.86 -4.04 -5.49
N PHE A 116 -13.02 -4.24 -6.50
CA PHE A 116 -13.41 -4.38 -7.89
C PHE A 116 -12.70 -5.57 -8.52
N PHE A 117 -13.40 -6.33 -9.37
CA PHE A 117 -12.88 -7.56 -9.96
C PHE A 117 -12.91 -7.45 -11.48
N ASP A 118 -11.73 -7.56 -12.09
CA ASP A 118 -11.54 -7.63 -13.53
C ASP A 118 -10.93 -8.98 -13.92
N SER A 119 -11.76 -10.03 -13.84
CA SER A 119 -11.34 -11.40 -14.16
C SER A 119 -11.07 -11.64 -15.64
N LYS A 120 -11.56 -10.74 -16.51
CA LYS A 120 -11.44 -10.86 -17.97
C LYS A 120 -10.13 -10.29 -18.51
N LEU A 121 -9.29 -9.70 -17.65
CA LEU A 121 -8.06 -9.04 -18.05
C LEU A 121 -8.35 -7.99 -19.13
N SER A 122 -9.24 -7.02 -18.83
CA SER A 122 -9.77 -6.07 -19.83
C SER A 122 -8.71 -5.29 -20.62
N HIS A 123 -7.48 -5.20 -20.10
CA HIS A 123 -6.33 -4.56 -20.74
C HIS A 123 -5.16 -5.52 -21.01
N GLY A 124 -5.44 -6.82 -21.15
CA GLY A 124 -4.47 -7.86 -21.45
C GLY A 124 -3.71 -8.38 -20.22
N PRO A 125 -2.88 -9.43 -20.38
CA PRO A 125 -2.23 -10.13 -19.26
C PRO A 125 -1.08 -9.34 -18.62
N ARG A 126 -0.61 -8.24 -19.24
CA ARG A 126 0.49 -7.41 -18.74
C ARG A 126 0.05 -5.96 -18.69
N LEU A 127 0.16 -5.36 -17.51
CA LEU A 127 -0.13 -3.95 -17.33
C LEU A 127 1.15 -3.12 -17.43
N ASN A 128 1.08 -2.02 -18.18
CA ASN A 128 2.01 -0.92 -18.10
C ASN A 128 1.31 0.24 -17.36
N ARG A 129 2.02 1.36 -17.16
CA ARG A 129 1.47 2.53 -16.46
C ARG A 129 0.13 3.01 -17.03
N LEU A 130 0.02 3.11 -18.36
CA LEU A 130 -1.19 3.59 -19.03
C LEU A 130 -2.34 2.60 -18.90
N SER A 131 -2.10 1.30 -19.06
CA SER A 131 -3.16 0.31 -18.89
C SER A 131 -3.57 0.14 -17.42
N MET A 132 -2.68 0.34 -16.46
CA MET A 132 -3.03 0.39 -15.04
C MET A 132 -3.96 1.57 -14.72
N GLN A 133 -3.67 2.76 -15.26
CA GLN A 133 -4.57 3.92 -15.15
C GLN A 133 -5.95 3.63 -15.78
N ALA A 134 -5.97 2.94 -16.92
CA ALA A 134 -7.22 2.54 -17.56
C ALA A 134 -8.02 1.53 -16.72
N VAL A 135 -7.35 0.55 -16.08
CA VAL A 135 -7.97 -0.38 -15.12
C VAL A 135 -8.61 0.37 -13.94
N ILE A 136 -7.89 1.33 -13.35
CA ILE A 136 -8.43 2.16 -12.25
C ILE A 136 -9.63 2.97 -12.73
N LYS A 137 -9.53 3.59 -13.92
CA LYS A 137 -10.64 4.33 -14.53
C LYS A 137 -11.87 3.44 -14.74
N SER A 138 -11.68 2.21 -15.23
CA SER A 138 -12.77 1.24 -15.38
C SER A 138 -13.41 0.92 -14.03
N ALA A 139 -12.62 0.66 -12.99
CA ALA A 139 -13.13 0.33 -11.66
C ALA A 139 -13.98 1.45 -11.02
N VAL A 140 -13.65 2.72 -11.29
CA VAL A 140 -14.39 3.88 -10.75
C VAL A 140 -15.55 4.35 -11.65
N THR A 141 -15.74 3.76 -12.82
CA THR A 141 -16.83 4.12 -13.76
C THR A 141 -17.76 2.96 -14.10
N SER A 142 -17.35 1.72 -13.85
CA SER A 142 -18.10 0.50 -14.17
C SER A 142 -19.43 0.43 -13.42
N GLN A 143 -20.47 -0.01 -14.11
CA GLN A 143 -21.79 -0.29 -13.53
C GLN A 143 -21.93 -1.78 -13.18
N PRO A 144 -22.78 -2.16 -12.21
CA PRO A 144 -23.70 -1.29 -11.45
C PRO A 144 -23.10 -0.66 -10.18
N LYS A 145 -21.88 -1.07 -9.78
CA LYS A 145 -21.27 -0.63 -8.52
C LYS A 145 -19.82 -0.17 -8.77
N PRO A 146 -19.63 1.10 -9.16
CA PRO A 146 -18.29 1.67 -9.28
C PRO A 146 -17.65 1.85 -7.91
N LEU A 147 -16.31 1.78 -7.85
CA LEU A 147 -15.57 2.27 -6.71
C LEU A 147 -15.73 3.80 -6.62
N PRO A 148 -15.86 4.39 -5.42
CA PRO A 148 -15.95 5.84 -5.27
C PRO A 148 -14.63 6.50 -5.66
N LEU A 149 -14.67 7.74 -6.14
CA LEU A 149 -13.50 8.60 -6.29
C LEU A 149 -13.22 9.32 -4.96
N ASP A 150 -12.13 8.97 -4.29
CA ASP A 150 -11.71 9.59 -3.02
C ASP A 150 -10.29 10.19 -3.16
N PRO A 151 -10.17 11.45 -3.65
CA PRO A 151 -8.87 12.08 -3.87
C PRO A 151 -8.21 12.60 -2.59
N ARG A 152 -8.85 12.45 -1.42
CA ARG A 152 -8.32 12.92 -0.14
C ARG A 152 -7.65 11.79 0.62
N ASN A 153 -8.40 10.70 0.84
CA ASN A 153 -7.97 9.59 1.69
C ASN A 153 -8.04 8.22 0.98
N GLY A 154 -8.41 8.19 -0.30
CA GLY A 154 -8.49 6.97 -1.09
C GLY A 154 -7.12 6.51 -1.58
N PHE A 155 -6.84 5.23 -1.38
CA PHE A 155 -5.67 4.54 -1.92
C PHE A 155 -6.14 3.34 -2.75
N TYR A 156 -5.81 3.32 -4.04
CA TYR A 156 -6.22 2.27 -4.97
C TYR A 156 -5.05 1.34 -5.24
N LEU A 157 -5.24 0.05 -4.98
CA LEU A 157 -4.23 -0.98 -5.20
C LEU A 157 -4.71 -1.93 -6.29
N VAL A 158 -3.96 -1.99 -7.41
CA VAL A 158 -4.20 -2.98 -8.46
C VAL A 158 -3.35 -4.21 -8.17
N LEU A 159 -4.00 -5.36 -7.97
CA LEU A 159 -3.36 -6.63 -7.69
C LEU A 159 -3.58 -7.58 -8.87
N THR A 160 -2.50 -8.05 -9.48
CA THR A 160 -2.54 -8.98 -10.61
C THR A 160 -2.43 -10.43 -10.13
N SER A 161 -3.33 -11.32 -10.58
CA SER A 161 -3.19 -12.75 -10.30
C SER A 161 -1.96 -13.32 -11.02
N SER A 162 -1.33 -14.35 -10.45
CA SER A 162 -0.35 -15.16 -11.21
C SER A 162 -1.07 -15.86 -12.37
N GLY A 163 -0.69 -15.51 -13.59
CA GLY A 163 -1.06 -16.23 -14.81
C GLY A 163 -0.09 -17.35 -15.12
#